data_AF-A0A535EYX4-F1
#
_entry.id   AF-A0A535EYX4-F1
#
_cell.length_a   1.000
_cell.length_b   1.000
_cell.length_c   1.000
_cell.angle_alpha   90.00
_cell.angle_beta   90.00
_cell.angle_gamma   90.00
#
_symmetry.space_group_name_H-M   'P 1'
#
loop_
_entity.id
_entity.type
_entity.pdbx_description
1 polymer ?
#
loop_
_entity_poly.entity_id
_entity_poly.type
_entity_poly.pdbx_seq_one_letter_code
_entity_poly.pdbx_strand_id
1 'polypeptide(L)'
;MASGSYAKKLIYQESPQTQIPPRATRPLSSVKEERETTKALPIVRPPKVVDEFEEHPLTRHLPWLRPFVVCMIIGIVSILVLLSAGVFQRSGPAQLMLSTNGQVFPIQVGGTLGAVNVWQKSNGPIPPKKNITAQTGPYSVVGKPSLSVDFMNQVLAYYHSPAAGKAQALYNDGLKYGLDPAYALDFFMHESTFGTAGVARVTLSLSNMRCVPEYPCHNEGGGYAQFNSWEQGFEAWFKLIRNLYIAQWGLVTVDQIIPVYAPSSDHNDVAGYIAALKHTVDTWHAGVVHVS
;
A
#
# COMPACT_ATOMS: atom_id res chain seq x y z
N MET A 1 -37.82 -45.03 -5.41
CA MET A 1 -37.88 -45.88 -4.20
C MET A 1 -36.54 -45.75 -3.49
N ALA A 2 -36.60 -45.49 -2.17
CA ALA A 2 -35.62 -45.71 -1.08
C ALA A 2 -34.18 -45.14 -1.25
N SER A 3 -33.64 -44.25 -0.40
CA SER A 3 -33.56 -44.11 1.08
C SER A 3 -32.46 -44.95 1.75
N GLY A 4 -31.71 -44.31 2.67
CA GLY A 4 -30.78 -44.90 3.65
C GLY A 4 -29.37 -44.27 3.54
N SER A 5 -28.99 -43.21 4.28
CA SER A 5 -28.85 -43.04 5.73
C SER A 5 -28.01 -44.13 6.42
N TYR A 6 -26.79 -43.77 6.82
CA TYR A 6 -26.12 -44.36 7.98
C TYR A 6 -25.29 -43.29 8.71
N ALA A 7 -25.80 -42.86 9.87
CA ALA A 7 -25.07 -42.18 10.92
C ALA A 7 -24.18 -43.18 11.69
N LYS A 8 -22.98 -42.77 12.08
CA LYS A 8 -22.17 -43.49 13.08
C LYS A 8 -21.81 -42.55 14.25
N LYS A 9 -21.99 -43.14 15.42
CA LYS A 9 -22.21 -42.57 16.75
C LYS A 9 -20.88 -42.17 17.42
N LEU A 10 -20.86 -40.97 17.99
CA LEU A 10 -19.82 -40.47 18.92
C LEU A 10 -19.86 -41.27 20.23
N ILE A 11 -18.69 -41.71 20.69
CA ILE A 11 -18.49 -42.28 22.03
C ILE A 11 -17.73 -41.21 22.84
N TYR A 12 -18.40 -40.63 23.83
CA TYR A 12 -17.80 -39.79 24.85
C TYR A 12 -17.26 -40.67 25.96
N GLN A 13 -16.00 -40.43 26.36
CA GLN A 13 -15.34 -41.12 27.45
C GLN A 13 -15.34 -40.22 28.69
N GLU A 14 -15.87 -40.77 29.78
CA GLU A 14 -16.14 -40.16 31.07
C GLU A 14 -14.85 -39.99 31.89
N SER A 15 -14.73 -38.89 32.65
CA SER A 15 -13.58 -38.58 33.53
C SER A 15 -14.04 -38.67 35.00
N PRO A 16 -13.35 -39.41 35.90
CA PRO A 16 -13.86 -39.64 37.26
C PRO A 16 -13.68 -38.45 38.20
N GLN A 17 -14.71 -38.18 39.00
CA GLN A 17 -14.74 -37.20 40.09
C GLN A 17 -13.90 -37.63 41.30
N THR A 18 -13.09 -36.72 41.83
CA THR A 18 -12.34 -36.89 43.09
C THR A 18 -13.21 -36.52 44.29
N GLN A 19 -13.38 -37.47 45.21
CA GLN A 19 -14.14 -37.35 46.47
C GLN A 19 -13.39 -36.49 47.52
N ILE A 20 -14.12 -35.63 48.23
CA ILE A 20 -13.65 -34.81 49.36
C ILE A 20 -14.10 -35.49 50.67
N PRO A 21 -13.20 -35.73 51.66
CA PRO A 21 -13.59 -36.32 52.94
C PRO A 21 -14.18 -35.28 53.91
N PRO A 22 -15.11 -35.68 54.80
CA PRO A 22 -15.81 -34.77 55.70
C PRO A 22 -15.00 -34.38 56.95
N ARG A 23 -15.23 -33.14 57.39
CA ARG A 23 -14.58 -32.43 58.51
C ARG A 23 -15.14 -32.90 59.86
N ALA A 24 -14.28 -33.38 60.75
CA ALA A 24 -14.64 -33.75 62.12
C ALA A 24 -14.75 -32.51 63.04
N THR A 25 -15.91 -32.36 63.69
CA THR A 25 -16.19 -31.33 64.69
C THR A 25 -15.88 -31.88 66.08
N ARG A 26 -15.00 -31.21 66.84
CA ARG A 26 -14.71 -31.53 68.25
C ARG A 26 -15.37 -30.48 69.15
N PRO A 27 -16.27 -30.84 70.07
CA PRO A 27 -16.84 -29.89 71.02
C PRO A 27 -15.85 -29.59 72.15
N LEU A 28 -15.76 -28.31 72.53
CA LEU A 28 -14.93 -27.80 73.63
C LEU A 28 -15.67 -28.01 74.96
N SER A 29 -15.01 -28.67 75.92
CA SER A 29 -15.54 -28.90 77.27
C SER A 29 -15.69 -27.60 78.07
N SER A 30 -16.79 -27.53 78.82
CA SER A 30 -17.07 -26.48 79.79
C SER A 30 -16.08 -26.53 80.95
N VAL A 31 -15.49 -25.37 81.27
CA VAL A 31 -14.81 -25.16 82.55
C VAL A 31 -15.72 -24.30 83.42
N LYS A 32 -15.83 -24.78 84.65
CA LYS A 32 -16.74 -24.40 85.72
C LYS A 32 -16.35 -23.04 86.30
N GLU A 33 -17.37 -22.24 86.54
CA GLU A 33 -17.35 -20.92 87.16
C GLU A 33 -17.10 -21.05 88.67
N GLU A 34 -16.06 -20.43 89.20
CA GLU A 34 -15.85 -20.24 90.64
C GLU A 34 -15.86 -18.74 90.96
N ARG A 35 -16.82 -18.38 91.81
CA ARG A 35 -17.24 -17.03 92.16
C ARG A 35 -16.42 -16.54 93.34
N GLU A 36 -15.44 -15.67 93.08
CA GLU A 36 -14.76 -14.91 94.13
C GLU A 36 -15.32 -13.48 94.19
N THR A 37 -15.81 -13.11 95.38
CA THR A 37 -16.54 -11.86 95.64
C THR A 37 -15.54 -10.78 96.01
N THR A 38 -15.30 -9.81 95.12
CA THR A 38 -14.47 -8.64 95.46
C THR A 38 -15.03 -7.36 94.86
N LYS A 39 -15.55 -6.50 95.75
CA LYS A 39 -15.67 -5.03 95.73
C LYS A 39 -16.05 -4.34 94.41
N ALA A 40 -17.19 -3.65 94.43
CA ALA A 40 -17.64 -2.74 93.37
C ALA A 40 -16.60 -1.63 93.11
N LEU A 41 -16.03 -1.64 91.92
CA LEU A 41 -15.19 -0.57 91.36
C LEU A 41 -16.08 0.49 90.69
N PRO A 42 -15.65 1.76 90.66
CA PRO A 42 -16.43 2.84 90.05
C PRO A 42 -16.65 2.58 88.56
N ILE A 43 -17.84 2.92 88.07
CA ILE A 43 -18.20 2.82 86.64
C ILE A 43 -17.27 3.73 85.83
N VAL A 44 -16.23 3.14 85.26
CA VAL A 44 -15.44 3.76 84.20
C VAL A 44 -16.22 3.54 82.91
N ARG A 45 -16.75 4.63 82.33
CA ARG A 45 -17.38 4.59 81.01
C ARG A 45 -16.35 4.05 80.01
N PRO A 46 -16.71 3.11 79.13
CA PRO A 46 -15.78 2.67 78.10
C PRO A 46 -15.37 3.89 77.26
N PRO A 47 -14.09 4.04 76.88
CA PRO A 47 -13.76 4.97 75.84
C PRO A 47 -14.60 4.61 74.61
N LYS A 48 -15.28 5.61 74.05
CA LYS A 48 -15.94 5.47 72.75
C LYS A 48 -14.84 5.07 71.78
N VAL A 49 -14.85 3.81 71.32
CA VAL A 49 -14.07 3.41 70.16
C VAL A 49 -14.69 4.19 69.00
N VAL A 50 -14.09 5.32 68.66
CA VAL A 50 -14.24 5.89 67.33
C VAL A 50 -13.40 4.95 66.48
N ASP A 51 -14.05 4.14 65.64
CA ASP A 51 -13.37 3.57 64.48
C ASP A 51 -12.96 4.76 63.60
N GLU A 52 -11.83 5.36 63.93
CA GLU A 52 -11.19 6.40 63.12
C GLU A 52 -10.25 5.70 62.13
N PHE A 53 -10.83 4.77 61.36
CA PHE A 53 -10.32 4.56 60.02
C PHE A 53 -11.00 5.64 59.18
N GLU A 54 -10.32 6.77 58.98
CA GLU A 54 -10.69 7.70 57.92
C GLU A 54 -10.97 6.88 56.65
N GLU A 55 -12.22 6.90 56.20
CA GLU A 55 -12.58 6.27 54.93
C GLU A 55 -11.65 6.84 53.85
N HIS A 56 -10.89 5.97 53.19
CA HIS A 56 -9.91 6.37 52.18
C HIS A 56 -10.58 7.34 51.21
N PRO A 57 -10.02 8.53 50.93
CA PRO A 57 -10.71 9.62 50.22
C PRO A 57 -11.30 9.25 48.84
N LEU A 58 -10.91 8.10 48.29
CA LEU A 58 -11.42 7.55 47.05
C LEU A 58 -12.80 6.88 47.20
N THR A 59 -13.17 6.33 48.37
CA THR A 59 -14.47 5.65 48.58
C THR A 59 -15.66 6.59 48.36
N ARG A 60 -15.50 7.85 48.75
CA ARG A 60 -16.52 8.90 48.58
C ARG A 60 -16.78 9.26 47.11
N HIS A 61 -15.76 9.12 46.26
CA HIS A 61 -15.84 9.51 44.84
C HIS A 61 -16.02 8.32 43.88
N LEU A 62 -15.90 7.09 44.38
CA LEU A 62 -16.09 5.84 43.63
C LEU A 62 -17.38 5.81 42.78
N PRO A 63 -18.56 6.29 43.24
CA PRO A 63 -19.79 6.25 42.45
C PRO A 63 -19.74 7.07 41.16
N TRP A 64 -18.99 8.18 41.15
CA TRP A 64 -18.82 9.04 39.99
C TRP A 64 -17.55 8.70 39.19
N LEU A 65 -16.50 8.25 39.88
CA LEU A 65 -15.23 7.86 39.26
C LEU A 65 -15.37 6.58 38.43
N ARG A 66 -16.18 5.61 38.88
CA ARG A 66 -16.40 4.34 38.14
C ARG A 66 -16.96 4.55 36.73
N PRO A 67 -18.08 5.26 36.51
CA PRO A 67 -18.57 5.50 35.15
C PRO A 67 -17.60 6.35 34.33
N PHE A 68 -16.92 7.32 34.95
CA PHE A 68 -15.91 8.15 34.26
C PHE A 68 -14.72 7.32 33.75
N VAL A 69 -14.16 6.44 34.59
CA VAL A 69 -13.07 5.53 34.22
C VAL A 69 -13.53 4.53 33.15
N VAL A 70 -14.75 4.00 33.25
CA VAL A 70 -15.32 3.11 32.23
C VAL A 70 -15.44 3.83 30.88
N CYS A 71 -15.93 5.08 30.85
CA CYS A 71 -16.00 5.88 29.63
C CYS A 71 -14.61 6.14 29.02
N MET A 72 -13.59 6.43 29.85
CA MET A 72 -12.22 6.62 29.38
C MET A 72 -11.63 5.33 28.79
N ILE A 73 -11.88 4.17 29.41
CA ILE A 73 -11.45 2.87 28.88
C ILE A 73 -12.13 2.58 27.54
N ILE A 74 -13.43 2.83 27.41
CA ILE A 74 -14.17 2.65 26.14
C ILE A 74 -13.60 3.58 25.06
N GLY A 75 -13.28 4.83 25.41
CA GLY A 75 -12.65 5.78 24.49
C GLY A 75 -11.28 5.30 23.98
N ILE A 76 -10.43 4.81 24.88
CA ILE A 76 -9.11 4.26 24.54
C ILE A 76 -9.25 3.01 23.66
N VAL A 77 -10.13 2.09 24.02
CA VAL A 77 -10.39 0.86 23.22
C VAL A 77 -10.93 1.23 21.84
N SER A 78 -11.83 2.21 21.74
CA SER A 78 -12.38 2.66 20.45
C SER A 78 -11.29 3.30 19.58
N ILE A 79 -10.40 4.11 20.17
CA ILE A 79 -9.24 4.67 19.46
C ILE A 79 -8.30 3.56 18.99
N LEU A 80 -8.00 2.57 19.84
CA LEU A 80 -7.17 1.43 19.46
C LEU A 80 -7.81 0.59 18.34
N VAL A 81 -9.12 0.40 18.38
CA VAL A 81 -9.87 -0.27 17.30
C VAL A 81 -9.80 0.54 16.02
N LEU A 82 -9.99 1.87 16.06
CA LEU A 82 -9.87 2.73 14.87
C LEU A 82 -8.45 2.77 14.30
N LEU A 83 -7.42 2.83 15.16
CA LEU A 83 -6.02 2.74 14.74
C LEU A 83 -5.71 1.36 14.15
N SER A 84 -6.21 0.29 14.76
CA SER A 84 -6.04 -1.06 14.23
C SER A 84 -6.77 -1.22 12.88
N ALA A 85 -7.99 -0.72 12.75
CA ALA A 85 -8.74 -0.74 11.50
C ALA A 85 -8.02 0.08 10.42
N GLY A 86 -7.44 1.24 10.76
CA GLY A 86 -6.61 2.02 9.84
C GLY A 86 -5.31 1.31 9.42
N VAL A 87 -4.75 0.47 10.28
CA VAL A 87 -3.57 -0.37 9.95
C VAL A 87 -3.97 -1.60 9.12
N PHE A 88 -5.10 -2.24 9.41
CA PHE A 88 -5.57 -3.46 8.73
C PHE A 88 -6.33 -3.18 7.42
N GLN A 89 -6.91 -1.98 7.23
CA GLN A 89 -7.52 -1.54 5.97
C GLN A 89 -6.49 -0.90 5.01
N ARG A 90 -5.21 -0.83 5.39
CA ARG A 90 -4.15 -0.35 4.50
C ARG A 90 -3.77 -1.45 3.50
N SER A 91 -4.11 -1.24 2.23
CA SER A 91 -3.61 -2.07 1.13
C SER A 91 -2.08 -1.93 1.03
N GLY A 92 -1.37 -2.93 1.56
CA GLY A 92 0.08 -3.13 1.41
C GLY A 92 0.98 -2.16 2.22
N PRO A 93 2.11 -2.63 2.77
CA PRO A 93 3.14 -1.72 3.26
C PRO A 93 3.83 -1.06 2.06
N ALA A 94 3.76 0.28 1.99
CA ALA A 94 4.69 1.04 1.17
C ALA A 94 6.11 0.66 1.61
N GLN A 95 6.92 0.11 0.70
CA GLN A 95 8.34 -0.11 0.95
C GLN A 95 9.04 1.25 0.99
N LEU A 96 9.05 1.87 2.18
CA LEU A 96 9.73 3.13 2.43
C LEU A 96 11.23 2.85 2.57
N MET A 97 11.97 2.98 1.47
CA MET A 97 13.43 3.09 1.51
C MET A 97 13.80 4.40 2.21
N LEU A 98 14.35 4.31 3.44
CA LEU A 98 14.87 5.48 4.15
C LEU A 98 16.05 6.08 3.38
N SER A 99 15.81 7.17 2.67
CA SER A 99 16.84 8.04 2.11
C SER A 99 17.10 9.18 3.09
N THR A 100 18.37 9.58 3.23
CA THR A 100 18.91 10.50 4.23
C THR A 100 18.35 11.94 4.21
N ASN A 101 17.41 12.25 3.30
CA ASN A 101 16.66 13.52 3.22
C ASN A 101 15.12 13.36 3.26
N GLY A 102 14.60 12.20 3.70
CA GLY A 102 13.20 12.03 4.17
C GLY A 102 12.06 11.99 3.14
N GLN A 103 12.24 12.49 1.90
CA GLN A 103 11.21 12.40 0.86
C GLN A 103 11.37 11.14 0.00
N VAL A 104 10.36 10.28 0.06
CA VAL A 104 10.19 9.09 -0.78
C VAL A 104 9.23 9.36 -1.92
N PHE A 105 9.42 8.67 -3.04
CA PHE A 105 8.54 8.70 -4.21
C PHE A 105 8.22 7.28 -4.65
N PRO A 106 7.19 7.06 -5.48
CA PRO A 106 6.98 5.75 -6.08
C PRO A 106 8.22 5.27 -6.84
N ILE A 107 8.46 3.96 -6.83
CA ILE A 107 9.64 3.40 -7.48
C ILE A 107 9.66 3.70 -8.98
N GLN A 108 8.48 3.78 -9.61
CA GLN A 108 8.33 4.15 -11.02
C GLN A 108 9.12 5.42 -11.41
N VAL A 109 9.21 6.40 -10.50
CA VAL A 109 9.90 7.69 -10.72
C VAL A 109 11.22 7.81 -9.97
N GLY A 110 11.66 6.76 -9.28
CA GLY A 110 13.02 6.67 -8.73
C GLY A 110 13.12 6.36 -7.24
N GLY A 111 12.00 6.26 -6.51
CA GLY A 111 11.99 5.86 -5.09
C GLY A 111 12.47 6.93 -4.10
N THR A 112 13.42 7.77 -4.51
CA THR A 112 14.07 8.78 -3.66
C THR A 112 14.13 10.14 -4.35
N LEU A 113 14.14 11.22 -3.56
CA LEU A 113 14.27 12.58 -4.07
C LEU A 113 15.53 12.77 -4.95
N GLY A 114 16.64 12.12 -4.58
CA GLY A 114 17.89 12.18 -5.36
C GLY A 114 17.71 11.59 -6.75
N ALA A 115 17.14 10.38 -6.86
CA ALA A 115 16.90 9.73 -8.14
C ALA A 115 15.89 10.52 -9.00
N VAL A 116 14.80 11.00 -8.40
CA VAL A 116 13.80 11.86 -9.06
C VAL A 116 14.46 13.11 -9.64
N ASN A 117 15.23 13.85 -8.83
CA ASN A 117 15.90 15.07 -9.27
C ASN A 117 16.88 14.85 -10.43
N VAL A 118 17.55 13.70 -10.50
CA VAL A 118 18.54 13.41 -11.55
C VAL A 118 17.89 13.40 -12.94
N TRP A 119 16.78 12.69 -13.10
CA TRP A 119 16.13 12.61 -14.42
C TRP A 119 15.20 13.79 -14.67
N GLN A 120 14.52 14.29 -13.65
CA GLN A 120 13.53 15.34 -13.80
C GLN A 120 14.16 16.72 -14.09
N LYS A 121 15.34 17.02 -13.56
CA LYS A 121 15.99 18.32 -13.84
C LYS A 121 16.82 18.35 -15.12
N SER A 122 16.84 17.26 -15.90
CA SER A 122 17.60 17.23 -17.15
C SER A 122 16.87 17.96 -18.28
N ASN A 123 17.62 18.56 -19.19
CA ASN A 123 17.09 19.19 -20.41
C ASN A 123 17.15 18.25 -21.63
N GLY A 124 17.42 16.96 -21.40
CA GLY A 124 17.62 15.95 -22.44
C GLY A 124 18.26 14.66 -21.90
N PRO A 125 18.82 13.82 -22.77
CA PRO A 125 19.48 12.58 -22.36
C PRO A 125 20.72 12.84 -21.51
N ILE A 126 20.86 12.07 -20.43
CA ILE A 126 22.05 12.10 -19.57
C ILE A 126 23.02 10.94 -19.91
N PRO A 127 24.32 11.10 -19.62
CA PRO A 127 25.29 10.02 -19.74
C PRO A 127 24.89 8.81 -18.89
N PRO A 128 24.92 7.59 -19.45
CA PRO A 128 24.69 6.36 -18.69
C PRO A 128 25.74 6.14 -17.60
N LYS A 129 25.31 5.69 -16.41
CA LYS A 129 26.20 5.21 -15.33
C LYS A 129 26.91 3.91 -15.69
N LYS A 130 26.28 3.09 -16.53
CA LYS A 130 26.81 1.84 -17.05
C LYS A 130 26.83 1.93 -18.56
N ASN A 131 27.85 1.36 -19.20
CA ASN A 131 27.89 1.26 -20.65
C ASN A 131 26.68 0.44 -21.13
N ILE A 132 25.90 1.04 -22.03
CA ILE A 132 24.77 0.38 -22.67
C ILE A 132 25.32 -0.29 -23.93
N THR A 133 25.19 -1.61 -24.01
CA THR A 133 25.61 -2.38 -25.18
C THR A 133 24.75 -2.03 -26.39
N ALA A 134 25.38 -1.92 -27.57
CA ALA A 134 24.71 -1.60 -28.83
C ALA A 134 23.85 -2.76 -29.38
N GLN A 135 24.20 -4.03 -29.09
CA GLN A 135 23.29 -5.16 -29.25
C GLN A 135 22.33 -5.19 -28.06
N THR A 136 21.26 -4.44 -28.19
CA THR A 136 20.15 -4.53 -27.27
C THR A 136 19.31 -5.74 -27.69
N GLY A 137 18.99 -6.62 -26.73
CA GLY A 137 18.28 -7.88 -27.01
C GLY A 137 16.89 -7.67 -27.63
N PRO A 138 16.12 -8.75 -27.86
CA PRO A 138 14.74 -8.62 -28.35
C PRO A 138 13.94 -7.67 -27.43
N TYR A 139 13.07 -6.87 -28.05
CA TYR A 139 12.21 -5.88 -27.36
C TYR A 139 12.96 -4.79 -26.58
N SER A 140 14.13 -4.38 -27.07
CA SER A 140 14.82 -3.20 -26.59
C SER A 140 14.06 -1.93 -26.93
N VAL A 141 13.90 -1.05 -25.94
CA VAL A 141 13.35 0.29 -26.14
C VAL A 141 14.40 1.27 -26.68
N VAL A 142 15.68 0.96 -26.52
CA VAL A 142 16.80 1.74 -27.07
C VAL A 142 16.95 1.42 -28.55
N GLY A 143 16.94 2.45 -29.39
CA GLY A 143 17.06 2.29 -30.83
C GLY A 143 16.57 3.50 -31.61
N LYS A 144 16.80 3.45 -32.92
CA LYS A 144 16.15 4.37 -33.87
C LYS A 144 14.65 4.02 -33.99
N PRO A 145 13.81 4.95 -34.46
CA PRO A 145 12.42 4.65 -34.72
C PRO A 145 12.22 3.47 -35.68
N SER A 146 11.36 2.54 -35.29
CA SER A 146 10.94 1.41 -36.11
C SER A 146 9.64 1.65 -36.87
N LEU A 147 8.82 2.60 -36.41
CA LEU A 147 7.57 3.01 -37.05
C LEU A 147 7.72 4.41 -37.69
N SER A 148 7.01 4.62 -38.81
CA SER A 148 6.89 5.95 -39.42
C SER A 148 5.88 6.82 -38.68
N VAL A 149 6.01 8.15 -38.81
CA VAL A 149 5.05 9.11 -38.26
C VAL A 149 3.63 8.86 -38.78
N ASP A 150 3.49 8.58 -40.08
CA ASP A 150 2.20 8.33 -40.71
C ASP A 150 1.53 7.08 -40.14
N PHE A 151 2.29 6.00 -39.94
CA PHE A 151 1.75 4.78 -39.35
C PHE A 151 1.30 5.01 -37.89
N MET A 152 2.11 5.70 -37.09
CA MET A 152 1.73 6.03 -35.72
C MET A 152 0.48 6.93 -35.66
N ASN A 153 0.31 7.87 -36.59
CA ASN A 153 -0.91 8.66 -36.69
C ASN A 153 -2.12 7.80 -37.11
N GLN A 154 -1.94 6.81 -37.99
CA GLN A 154 -3.00 5.85 -38.33
C GLN A 154 -3.46 5.06 -37.09
N VAL A 155 -2.51 4.60 -36.26
CA VAL A 155 -2.81 3.91 -34.99
C VAL A 155 -3.60 4.81 -34.06
N LEU A 156 -3.12 6.02 -33.77
CA LEU A 156 -3.81 6.96 -32.89
C LEU A 156 -5.21 7.32 -33.40
N ALA A 157 -5.37 7.51 -34.72
CA ALA A 157 -6.66 7.81 -35.33
C ALA A 157 -7.63 6.62 -35.25
N TYR A 158 -7.15 5.40 -35.50
CA TYR A 158 -7.96 4.18 -35.45
C TYR A 158 -8.59 3.97 -34.08
N TYR A 159 -7.84 4.20 -33.00
CA TYR A 159 -8.33 4.08 -31.63
C TYR A 159 -9.03 5.34 -31.09
N HIS A 160 -9.33 6.33 -31.95
CA HIS A 160 -9.97 7.59 -31.56
C HIS A 160 -9.24 8.34 -30.45
N SER A 161 -7.91 8.30 -30.46
CA SER A 161 -7.10 8.97 -29.46
C SER A 161 -7.33 10.49 -29.48
N PRO A 162 -7.50 11.16 -28.33
CA PRO A 162 -7.42 12.61 -28.24
C PRO A 162 -6.03 13.18 -28.61
N ALA A 163 -5.02 12.32 -28.77
CA ALA A 163 -3.70 12.69 -29.27
C ALA A 163 -3.49 12.42 -30.77
N ALA A 164 -4.55 12.05 -31.51
CA ALA A 164 -4.45 11.88 -32.97
C ALA A 164 -3.88 13.12 -33.65
N GLY A 165 -2.98 12.92 -34.63
CA GLY A 165 -2.24 13.99 -35.30
C GLY A 165 -0.96 14.45 -34.59
N LYS A 166 -0.67 13.94 -33.38
CA LYS A 166 0.51 14.33 -32.58
C LYS A 166 1.70 13.37 -32.71
N ALA A 167 1.64 12.36 -33.59
CA ALA A 167 2.70 11.36 -33.71
C ALA A 167 4.08 11.95 -34.07
N GLN A 168 4.12 13.12 -34.72
CA GLN A 168 5.39 13.80 -35.00
C GLN A 168 6.13 14.20 -33.71
N ALA A 169 5.41 14.61 -32.66
CA ALA A 169 6.01 14.93 -31.38
C ALA A 169 6.61 13.69 -30.71
N LEU A 170 5.85 12.59 -30.64
CA LEU A 170 6.33 11.27 -30.18
C LEU A 170 7.59 10.83 -30.94
N TYR A 171 7.57 10.94 -32.27
CA TYR A 171 8.71 10.58 -33.11
C TYR A 171 9.95 11.43 -32.81
N ASN A 172 9.76 12.75 -32.69
CA ASN A 172 10.85 13.69 -32.40
C ASN A 172 11.46 13.44 -31.02
N ASP A 173 10.64 13.12 -30.02
CA ASP A 173 11.13 12.75 -28.70
C ASP A 173 11.88 11.41 -28.73
N GLY A 174 11.40 10.42 -29.50
CA GLY A 174 12.13 9.18 -29.76
C GLY A 174 13.53 9.43 -30.32
N LEU A 175 13.63 10.30 -31.34
CA LEU A 175 14.93 10.72 -31.88
C LEU A 175 15.79 11.46 -30.84
N LYS A 176 15.20 12.43 -30.12
CA LYS A 176 15.89 13.24 -29.11
C LYS A 176 16.48 12.37 -28.00
N TYR A 177 15.76 11.34 -27.57
CA TYR A 177 16.16 10.49 -26.45
C TYR A 177 16.86 9.18 -26.88
N GLY A 178 16.92 8.89 -28.18
CA GLY A 178 17.52 7.65 -28.71
C GLY A 178 16.72 6.41 -28.35
N LEU A 179 15.39 6.57 -28.24
CA LEU A 179 14.44 5.52 -27.92
C LEU A 179 13.50 5.32 -29.10
N ASP A 180 13.10 4.08 -29.34
CA ASP A 180 12.13 3.78 -30.38
C ASP A 180 10.71 4.20 -29.92
N PRO A 181 10.06 5.17 -30.58
CA PRO A 181 8.74 5.67 -30.21
C PRO A 181 7.64 4.61 -30.31
N ALA A 182 7.88 3.46 -30.97
CA ALA A 182 6.96 2.33 -30.92
C ALA A 182 6.62 1.92 -29.48
N TYR A 183 7.61 1.90 -28.58
CA TYR A 183 7.38 1.52 -27.18
C TYR A 183 6.67 2.61 -26.38
N ALA A 184 6.88 3.89 -26.69
CA ALA A 184 6.11 4.96 -26.07
C ALA A 184 4.62 4.85 -26.46
N LEU A 185 4.35 4.58 -27.73
CA LEU A 185 3.01 4.37 -28.26
C LEU A 185 2.34 3.13 -27.64
N ASP A 186 3.11 2.07 -27.43
CA ASP A 186 2.66 0.81 -26.83
C ASP A 186 2.30 0.97 -25.34
N PHE A 187 3.15 1.63 -24.55
CA PHE A 187 2.79 2.04 -23.20
C PHE A 187 1.51 2.88 -23.20
N PHE A 188 1.35 3.81 -24.15
CA PHE A 188 0.16 4.64 -24.23
C PHE A 188 -1.12 3.85 -24.51
N MET A 189 -1.02 2.82 -25.36
CA MET A 189 -2.09 1.86 -25.58
C MET A 189 -2.43 1.12 -24.29
N HIS A 190 -1.43 0.54 -23.63
CA HIS A 190 -1.61 -0.29 -22.44
C HIS A 190 -2.19 0.50 -21.26
N GLU A 191 -1.72 1.72 -21.05
CA GLU A 191 -2.02 2.52 -19.86
C GLU A 191 -3.39 3.21 -19.92
N SER A 192 -3.92 3.46 -21.12
CA SER A 192 -5.13 4.27 -21.26
C SER A 192 -5.88 4.12 -22.57
N THR A 193 -5.54 3.14 -23.39
CA THR A 193 -6.05 3.00 -24.76
C THR A 193 -5.89 4.33 -25.50
N PHE A 194 -4.65 4.83 -25.53
CA PHE A 194 -4.27 6.11 -26.14
C PHE A 194 -4.99 7.33 -25.59
N GLY A 195 -5.20 7.38 -24.27
CA GLY A 195 -5.76 8.54 -23.58
C GLY A 195 -7.28 8.60 -23.57
N THR A 196 -7.96 7.56 -24.05
CA THR A 196 -9.44 7.47 -24.06
C THR A 196 -10.01 6.97 -22.73
N ALA A 197 -9.18 6.38 -21.88
CA ALA A 197 -9.58 5.80 -20.60
C ALA A 197 -8.75 6.31 -19.41
N GLY A 198 -9.26 6.04 -18.21
CA GLY A 198 -8.54 6.27 -16.96
C GLY A 198 -8.23 7.75 -16.68
N VAL A 199 -7.15 7.95 -15.91
CA VAL A 199 -6.67 9.27 -15.47
C VAL A 199 -5.95 10.03 -16.59
N ALA A 200 -5.54 9.36 -17.68
CA ALA A 200 -4.93 10.01 -18.84
C ALA A 200 -5.84 11.07 -19.47
N ARG A 201 -7.17 10.90 -19.38
CA ARG A 201 -8.17 11.87 -19.86
C ARG A 201 -8.07 13.26 -19.22
N VAL A 202 -7.52 13.35 -18.01
CA VAL A 202 -7.39 14.61 -17.25
C VAL A 202 -5.94 15.01 -17.03
N THR A 203 -5.05 14.03 -16.95
CA THR A 203 -3.61 14.26 -16.71
C THR A 203 -2.82 14.51 -17.98
N LEU A 204 -3.33 14.10 -19.15
CA LEU A 204 -2.60 14.11 -20.42
C LEU A 204 -1.28 13.34 -20.36
N SER A 205 -1.21 12.34 -19.47
CA SER A 205 -0.06 11.45 -19.30
C SER A 205 -0.22 10.23 -20.19
N LEU A 206 0.73 9.98 -21.10
CA LEU A 206 0.70 8.73 -21.87
C LEU A 206 0.95 7.49 -21.02
N SER A 207 1.46 7.65 -19.79
CA SER A 207 2.05 6.55 -19.04
C SER A 207 1.58 6.44 -17.60
N ASN A 208 0.56 7.23 -17.23
CA ASN A 208 0.11 7.36 -15.84
C ASN A 208 1.30 7.59 -14.87
N MET A 209 2.23 8.46 -15.30
CA MET A 209 3.43 8.79 -14.52
C MET A 209 3.04 9.30 -13.13
N ARG A 210 3.66 8.76 -12.09
CA ARG A 210 3.42 9.19 -10.71
C ARG A 210 3.90 10.62 -10.46
N CYS A 211 3.33 11.27 -9.45
CA CYS A 211 3.65 12.66 -9.14
C CYS A 211 5.13 12.89 -8.86
N VAL A 212 5.64 13.98 -9.42
CA VAL A 212 6.99 14.49 -9.21
C VAL A 212 6.97 16.02 -9.09
N PRO A 213 7.96 16.67 -8.44
CA PRO A 213 7.89 18.11 -8.13
C PRO A 213 7.77 19.09 -9.32
N GLU A 214 8.10 18.71 -10.55
CA GLU A 214 8.09 19.59 -11.73
C GLU A 214 6.69 19.77 -12.32
N TYR A 215 5.80 18.80 -12.08
CA TYR A 215 4.46 18.79 -12.65
C TYR A 215 3.40 18.88 -11.56
N PRO A 216 2.25 19.54 -11.81
CA PRO A 216 1.10 19.45 -10.94
C PRO A 216 0.73 17.99 -10.65
N CYS A 217 0.29 17.72 -9.42
CA CYS A 217 -0.09 16.38 -8.98
C CYS A 217 -1.62 16.27 -8.94
N HIS A 218 -2.18 15.40 -9.77
CA HIS A 218 -3.57 14.98 -9.69
C HIS A 218 -3.70 13.87 -8.63
N ASN A 219 -4.24 14.23 -7.46
CA ASN A 219 -4.19 13.39 -6.27
C ASN A 219 -5.16 12.19 -6.28
N GLU A 220 -6.16 12.18 -7.16
CA GLU A 220 -7.13 11.07 -7.22
C GLU A 220 -6.47 9.79 -7.74
N GLY A 221 -6.85 8.64 -7.16
CA GLY A 221 -6.37 7.33 -7.62
C GLY A 221 -4.89 7.04 -7.33
N GLY A 222 -4.27 7.72 -6.36
CA GLY A 222 -2.90 7.44 -5.91
C GLY A 222 -1.81 8.38 -6.43
N GLY A 223 -2.19 9.51 -7.03
CA GLY A 223 -1.27 10.58 -7.40
C GLY A 223 -0.61 10.37 -8.76
N TYR A 224 -0.98 11.20 -9.73
CA TYR A 224 -0.43 11.20 -11.09
C TYR A 224 0.05 12.60 -11.49
N ALA A 225 1.18 12.67 -12.18
CA ALA A 225 1.65 13.90 -12.79
C ALA A 225 0.68 14.36 -13.88
N GLN A 226 0.29 15.63 -13.83
CA GLN A 226 -0.60 16.27 -14.77
C GLN A 226 0.19 17.21 -15.68
N PHE A 227 -0.09 17.13 -16.97
CA PHE A 227 0.57 17.86 -18.03
C PHE A 227 -0.38 18.85 -18.70
N ASN A 228 0.19 19.90 -19.29
CA ASN A 228 -0.54 20.92 -20.02
C ASN A 228 -0.88 20.48 -21.46
N SER A 229 -0.19 19.47 -21.98
CA SER A 229 -0.42 18.90 -23.31
C SER A 229 0.03 17.44 -23.37
N TRP A 230 -0.47 16.70 -24.35
CA TRP A 230 0.00 15.34 -24.65
C TRP A 230 1.50 15.32 -24.97
N GLU A 231 1.99 16.32 -25.70
CA GLU A 231 3.41 16.45 -26.05
C GLU A 231 4.30 16.62 -24.81
N GLN A 232 3.86 17.37 -23.80
CA GLN A 232 4.59 17.46 -22.54
C GLN A 232 4.61 16.12 -21.80
N GLY A 233 3.49 15.39 -21.84
CA GLY A 233 3.41 14.03 -21.32
C GLY A 233 4.37 13.09 -22.04
N PHE A 234 4.40 13.13 -23.38
CA PHE A 234 5.28 12.32 -24.23
C PHE A 234 6.74 12.52 -23.84
N GLU A 235 7.20 13.77 -23.83
CA GLU A 235 8.57 14.09 -23.45
C GLU A 235 8.89 13.60 -22.03
N ALA A 236 7.98 13.76 -21.07
CA ALA A 236 8.19 13.31 -19.70
C ALA A 236 8.43 11.79 -19.61
N TRP A 237 7.71 10.98 -20.39
CA TRP A 237 7.95 9.54 -20.45
C TRP A 237 9.32 9.21 -21.06
N PHE A 238 9.67 9.83 -22.19
CA PHE A 238 10.98 9.60 -22.81
C PHE A 238 12.12 10.00 -21.88
N LYS A 239 11.98 11.14 -21.20
CA LYS A 239 12.93 11.63 -20.20
C LYS A 239 13.04 10.67 -19.01
N LEU A 240 11.91 10.17 -18.50
CA LEU A 240 11.87 9.17 -17.43
C LEU A 240 12.60 7.87 -17.85
N ILE A 241 12.18 7.25 -18.95
CA ILE A 241 12.75 5.98 -19.42
C ILE A 241 14.24 6.14 -19.77
N ARG A 242 14.59 7.18 -20.53
CA ARG A 242 15.97 7.38 -20.99
C ARG A 242 16.93 7.66 -19.84
N ASN A 243 16.52 8.51 -18.90
CA ASN A 243 17.44 9.00 -17.88
C ASN A 243 17.40 8.13 -16.62
N LEU A 244 16.23 7.71 -16.14
CA LEU A 244 16.15 6.86 -14.95
C LEU A 244 16.40 5.40 -15.30
N TYR A 245 15.52 4.79 -16.10
CA TYR A 245 15.55 3.34 -16.33
C TYR A 245 16.82 2.93 -17.07
N ILE A 246 17.16 3.64 -18.13
CA ILE A 246 18.30 3.29 -18.98
C ILE A 246 19.59 3.86 -18.39
N ALA A 247 19.70 5.18 -18.22
CA ALA A 247 20.98 5.77 -17.84
C ALA A 247 21.39 5.44 -16.39
N GLN A 248 20.45 5.45 -15.43
CA GLN A 248 20.78 5.18 -14.03
C GLN A 248 20.73 3.69 -13.69
N TRP A 249 19.73 2.96 -14.17
CA TRP A 249 19.52 1.56 -13.78
C TRP A 249 20.05 0.54 -14.79
N GLY A 250 20.23 0.93 -16.05
CA GLY A 250 20.71 0.03 -17.12
C GLY A 250 19.65 -0.93 -17.63
N LEU A 251 18.36 -0.60 -17.47
CA LEU A 251 17.22 -1.39 -17.94
C LEU A 251 16.85 -0.94 -19.36
N VAL A 252 17.03 -1.80 -20.35
CA VAL A 252 16.95 -1.44 -21.77
C VAL A 252 15.88 -2.20 -22.55
N THR A 253 15.31 -3.28 -21.98
CA THR A 253 14.20 -4.04 -22.59
C THR A 253 12.92 -3.92 -21.78
N VAL A 254 11.78 -4.21 -22.41
CA VAL A 254 10.48 -4.27 -21.71
C VAL A 254 10.50 -5.27 -20.54
N ASP A 255 11.17 -6.42 -20.70
CA ASP A 255 11.33 -7.43 -19.63
C ASP A 255 12.06 -6.88 -18.40
N GLN A 256 12.96 -5.91 -18.59
CA GLN A 256 13.71 -5.28 -17.51
C GLN A 256 12.96 -4.09 -16.90
N ILE A 257 12.26 -3.33 -17.73
CA ILE A 257 11.59 -2.08 -17.33
C ILE A 257 10.30 -2.38 -16.56
N ILE A 258 9.43 -3.25 -17.08
CA ILE A 258 8.08 -3.46 -16.54
C ILE A 258 8.06 -3.93 -15.08
N PRO A 259 8.92 -4.87 -14.62
CA PRO A 259 8.93 -5.28 -13.22
C PRO A 259 9.23 -4.14 -12.23
N VAL A 260 9.86 -3.06 -12.68
CA VAL A 260 10.11 -1.86 -11.87
C VAL A 260 9.04 -0.79 -12.09
N TYR A 261 8.55 -0.67 -13.33
CA TYR A 261 7.56 0.33 -13.72
C TYR A 261 6.18 0.06 -13.09
N ALA A 262 5.74 -1.20 -13.15
CA ALA A 262 4.45 -1.69 -12.68
C ALA A 262 4.66 -3.01 -11.91
N PRO A 263 5.24 -2.96 -10.69
CA PRO A 263 5.58 -4.16 -9.94
C PRO A 263 4.34 -4.93 -9.47
N SER A 264 4.48 -6.24 -9.27
CA SER A 264 3.41 -7.10 -8.72
C SER A 264 3.02 -6.75 -7.29
N SER A 265 3.89 -6.06 -6.53
CA SER A 265 3.57 -5.52 -5.20
C SER A 265 2.40 -4.53 -5.22
N ASP A 266 2.16 -3.91 -6.38
CA ASP A 266 1.08 -2.96 -6.60
C ASP A 266 -0.11 -3.64 -7.31
N HIS A 267 -0.19 -4.98 -7.25
CA HIS A 267 -1.22 -5.82 -7.86
C HIS A 267 -1.26 -5.81 -9.40
N ASN A 268 -0.14 -5.49 -10.04
CA ASN A 268 -0.01 -5.59 -11.50
C ASN A 268 0.27 -7.03 -11.96
N ASP A 269 -0.31 -7.42 -13.09
CA ASP A 269 0.11 -8.61 -13.84
C ASP A 269 1.33 -8.26 -14.70
N VAL A 270 2.52 -8.41 -14.12
CA VAL A 270 3.80 -8.11 -14.78
C VAL A 270 3.98 -8.95 -16.05
N ALA A 271 3.61 -10.23 -16.02
CA ALA A 271 3.78 -11.13 -17.15
C ALA A 271 2.81 -10.77 -18.29
N GLY A 272 1.54 -10.51 -17.93
CA GLY A 272 0.51 -10.04 -18.87
C GLY A 272 0.88 -8.71 -19.51
N TYR A 273 1.41 -7.75 -18.74
CA TYR A 273 1.89 -6.46 -19.24
C TYR A 273 3.00 -6.68 -20.28
N ILE A 274 4.06 -7.42 -19.93
CA ILE A 274 5.17 -7.70 -20.85
C ILE A 274 4.67 -8.38 -22.14
N ALA A 275 3.78 -9.38 -22.01
CA ALA A 275 3.24 -10.09 -23.15
C ALA A 275 2.41 -9.18 -24.06
N ALA A 276 1.58 -8.31 -23.48
CA ALA A 276 0.78 -7.33 -24.23
C ALA A 276 1.67 -6.38 -25.03
N LEU A 277 2.72 -5.82 -24.43
CA LEU A 277 3.63 -4.90 -25.12
C LEU A 277 4.34 -5.57 -26.30
N LYS A 278 4.89 -6.77 -26.05
CA LYS A 278 5.56 -7.54 -27.11
C LYS A 278 4.62 -7.82 -28.28
N HIS A 279 3.40 -8.25 -27.99
CA HIS A 279 2.39 -8.52 -29.01
C HIS A 279 2.01 -7.27 -29.82
N THR A 280 1.79 -6.14 -29.14
CA THR A 280 1.48 -4.86 -29.78
C THR A 280 2.59 -4.42 -30.73
N VAL A 281 3.84 -4.43 -30.27
CA VAL A 281 5.00 -4.01 -31.09
C VAL A 281 5.18 -4.94 -32.29
N ASP A 282 5.09 -6.26 -32.10
CA ASP A 282 5.19 -7.23 -33.20
C ASP A 282 4.07 -7.01 -34.24
N THR A 283 2.85 -6.71 -33.79
CA THR A 283 1.69 -6.41 -34.65
C THR A 283 1.94 -5.15 -35.49
N TRP A 284 2.47 -4.09 -34.89
CA TRP A 284 2.80 -2.86 -35.60
C TRP A 284 3.98 -3.01 -36.56
N HIS A 285 5.00 -3.79 -36.19
CA HIS A 285 6.10 -4.12 -37.10
C HIS A 285 5.65 -4.95 -38.31
N ALA A 286 4.57 -5.71 -38.18
CA ALA A 286 3.89 -6.37 -39.30
C ALA A 286 3.02 -5.43 -40.15
N GLY A 287 2.94 -4.14 -39.80
CA GLY A 287 2.14 -3.14 -40.52
C GLY A 287 0.64 -3.21 -40.22
N VAL A 288 0.23 -3.89 -39.15
CA VAL A 288 -1.17 -4.04 -38.76
C VAL A 288 -1.51 -2.99 -37.70
N VAL A 289 -2.51 -2.16 -37.94
CA VAL A 289 -2.89 -1.08 -37.02
C VAL A 289 -3.65 -1.58 -35.78
N HIS A 290 -4.53 -2.57 -35.98
CA HIS A 290 -5.38 -3.13 -34.94
C HIS A 290 -4.67 -4.24 -34.18
N VAL A 291 -4.58 -4.10 -32.87
CA VAL A 291 -4.15 -5.13 -31.92
C VAL A 291 -5.38 -5.72 -31.24
N SER A 292 -5.49 -7.05 -31.27
CA SER A 292 -6.62 -7.84 -30.75
C SER A 292 -6.39 -8.37 -29.34
#